data_AF-A0AA41ZA13-F1
#
_entry.id   AF-A0AA41ZA13-F1
#
_cell.length_a   1.000
_cell.length_b   1.000
_cell.length_c   1.000
_cell.angle_alpha   90.00
_cell.angle_beta   90.00
_cell.angle_gamma   90.00
#
_symmetry.space_group_name_H-M   'P 1'
#
loop_
_entity.id
_entity.type
_entity.pdbx_description
1 polymer ?
#
loop_
_entity_poly.entity_id
_entity_poly.type
_entity_poly.pdbx_seq_one_letter_code
_entity_poly.pdbx_strand_id
1 'polypeptide(L)'
;MTLRARLLLIPLIALCLLLAFGALRDQDTQPTALTEAEAVRVGWDSAAPPPTGWTKVQLPDLWAARWPEHDGVTWYRLRWRQDDARRPVAIMVDQVTLAGAIYVNGSLIARDRHLTEPLSRHWAMPQYFLLSAPMLRKGENLLMIRVSGLARYKPGLGKIEIGAPAAIDAQFRRATFVNYDLKLISIVAALTMAALFLLIWLLRRRDGMFGWIAVAQFCASLYYYNFVAREIWPFQTTDGWQMFVGISNMLAGAAFATFLLRYGDAFYLRVERWAAAACLVATMIGIVAPRIAGHYVGYYHLAGVLFYYAGVAWFARHAIRMPRPDNIALLVCQSLPVLASAHDLALYFDWIRGDSYLFGASAMLALLGGSFAVAYRLVGATRRIEQFNAELQAEVAAATAELSATLEREHRLAIAHSRAGERLRIVRDLHDGFGGMLVSAIARMENAPGPAPGDATLAMLKAMRNDLRLVIDQTMIDQGGLVEMLAPLRHRSGQLLETAGIELDWHLNNVDNFELDGRRGLNLLRFLQEGLTNIFSHSGATRARVEITRDGDRLLVCIADNGRGIAPARAGHAGAGMESLRQRAAAMGGALAVHSSSDGTRLDLAFPTRPRETADADG
;
A
#
# COMPACT_ATOMS: atom_id res chain seq x y z
N MET A 1 -19.24 -10.22 6.09
CA MET A 1 -19.68 -9.24 7.11
C MET A 1 -20.94 -9.80 7.75
N THR A 2 -20.95 -9.89 9.08
CA THR A 2 -21.98 -10.55 9.88
C THR A 2 -23.29 -9.75 9.90
N LEU A 3 -24.40 -10.45 10.13
CA LEU A 3 -25.78 -9.95 10.25
C LEU A 3 -25.93 -8.65 11.08
N ARG A 4 -24.99 -8.40 12.00
CA ARG A 4 -24.92 -7.22 12.88
C ARG A 4 -24.78 -5.88 12.16
N ALA A 5 -24.11 -5.81 11.01
CA ALA A 5 -23.96 -4.55 10.28
C ALA A 5 -25.26 -4.10 9.57
N ARG A 6 -26.11 -5.06 9.18
CA ARG A 6 -27.44 -4.77 8.60
C ARG A 6 -28.43 -4.22 9.64
N LEU A 7 -28.23 -4.59 10.91
CA LEU A 7 -29.08 -4.18 12.04
C LEU A 7 -28.78 -2.79 12.59
N LEU A 8 -27.65 -2.15 12.23
CA LEU A 8 -27.29 -0.81 12.71
C LEU A 8 -27.79 0.32 11.81
N LEU A 9 -28.00 0.08 10.51
CA LEU A 9 -28.49 1.11 9.59
C LEU A 9 -29.97 1.45 9.82
N ILE A 10 -30.79 0.43 10.11
CA ILE A 10 -32.23 0.54 10.35
C ILE A 10 -32.56 1.43 11.57
N PRO A 11 -31.94 1.25 12.76
CA PRO A 11 -32.21 2.10 13.91
C PRO A 11 -31.66 3.52 13.73
N LEU A 12 -30.58 3.74 12.96
CA LEU A 12 -30.08 5.08 12.68
C LEU A 12 -31.03 5.88 11.77
N ILE A 13 -31.59 5.21 10.74
CA ILE A 13 -32.61 5.77 9.85
C ILE A 13 -33.92 5.99 10.62
N ALA A 14 -34.31 5.04 11.48
CA ALA A 14 -35.48 5.18 12.34
C ALA A 14 -35.29 6.31 13.36
N LEU A 15 -34.08 6.52 13.90
CA LEU A 15 -33.76 7.62 14.81
C LEU A 15 -33.79 8.97 14.09
N CYS A 16 -33.29 9.06 12.85
CA CYS A 16 -33.40 10.28 12.04
C CYS A 16 -34.86 10.61 11.69
N LEU A 17 -35.68 9.59 11.39
CA LEU A 17 -37.12 9.76 11.18
C LEU A 17 -37.86 10.11 12.48
N LEU A 18 -37.52 9.48 13.61
CA LEU A 18 -38.10 9.78 14.92
C LEU A 18 -37.72 11.18 15.41
N LEU A 19 -36.52 11.66 15.14
CA LEU A 19 -36.10 13.04 15.44
C LEU A 19 -36.75 14.07 14.49
N ALA A 20 -37.06 13.69 13.25
CA ALA A 20 -37.83 14.53 12.33
C ALA A 20 -39.34 14.61 12.67
N PHE A 21 -39.87 13.62 13.39
CA PHE A 21 -41.30 13.52 13.73
C PHE A 21 -41.64 13.75 15.21
N GLY A 22 -40.66 13.71 16.12
CA GLY A 22 -40.87 13.81 17.55
C GLY A 22 -40.60 15.19 18.13
N ALA A 23 -41.62 16.06 18.19
CA ALA A 23 -41.67 17.14 19.18
C ALA A 23 -43.11 17.65 19.38
N LEU A 24 -43.61 17.42 20.59
CA LEU A 24 -44.68 18.09 21.35
C LEU A 24 -45.78 18.82 20.56
N ARG A 25 -46.94 18.17 20.49
CA ARG A 25 -48.21 18.78 20.08
C ARG A 25 -48.77 19.54 21.27
N ASP A 26 -48.41 20.81 21.41
CA ASP A 26 -49.07 21.70 22.36
C ASP A 26 -50.48 22.02 21.83
N GLN A 27 -51.51 21.68 22.59
CA GLN A 27 -52.90 21.59 22.11
C GLN A 27 -53.68 22.91 22.17
N ASP A 28 -53.12 23.99 22.70
CA ASP A 28 -53.99 25.07 23.21
C ASP A 28 -54.24 26.27 22.29
N THR A 29 -53.71 26.33 21.07
CA THR A 29 -54.20 27.28 20.05
C THR A 29 -53.87 26.78 18.64
N GLN A 30 -54.83 26.15 17.97
CA GLN A 30 -54.63 25.82 16.56
C GLN A 30 -54.56 27.11 15.73
N PRO A 31 -53.53 27.27 14.89
CA PRO A 31 -53.43 28.40 13.99
C PRO A 31 -54.61 28.39 13.00
N THR A 32 -55.13 29.57 12.70
CA THR A 32 -56.21 29.75 11.73
C THR A 32 -55.61 29.82 10.33
N ALA A 33 -55.87 28.81 9.50
CA ALA A 33 -55.48 28.82 8.10
C ALA A 33 -56.43 29.74 7.31
N LEU A 34 -55.87 30.73 6.61
CA LEU A 34 -56.61 31.53 5.64
C LEU A 34 -56.66 30.76 4.33
N THR A 35 -57.80 30.11 4.06
CA THR A 35 -57.99 29.32 2.84
C THR A 35 -58.52 30.15 1.67
N GLU A 36 -59.23 31.25 1.95
CA GLU A 36 -59.83 32.11 0.92
C GLU A 36 -59.05 33.42 0.76
N ALA A 37 -58.79 33.79 -0.49
CA ALA A 37 -58.19 35.06 -0.86
C ALA A 37 -58.91 35.68 -2.05
N GLU A 38 -58.70 36.97 -2.28
CA GLU A 38 -59.03 37.62 -3.54
C GLU A 38 -57.75 37.91 -4.30
N ALA A 39 -57.69 37.60 -5.59
CA ALA A 39 -56.52 37.82 -6.45
C ALA A 39 -56.86 38.71 -7.65
N VAL A 40 -55.90 39.56 -8.05
CA VAL A 40 -55.97 40.37 -9.27
C VAL A 40 -54.61 40.42 -9.95
N ARG A 41 -54.59 40.13 -11.26
CA ARG A 41 -53.38 40.21 -12.10
C ARG A 41 -53.15 41.63 -12.61
N VAL A 42 -51.89 42.04 -12.63
CA VAL A 42 -51.43 43.34 -13.14
C VAL A 42 -50.07 43.21 -13.83
N GLY A 43 -49.68 44.24 -14.60
CA GLY A 43 -48.36 44.31 -15.22
C GLY A 43 -47.22 44.53 -14.23
N TRP A 44 -45.99 44.34 -14.69
CA TRP A 44 -44.76 44.46 -13.90
C TRP A 44 -44.60 45.80 -13.17
N ASP A 45 -45.05 46.89 -13.80
CA ASP A 45 -44.88 48.27 -13.33
C ASP A 45 -45.87 48.66 -12.22
N SER A 46 -46.84 47.81 -11.89
CA SER A 46 -47.87 48.13 -10.90
C SER A 46 -47.32 48.00 -9.48
N ALA A 47 -46.94 49.14 -8.90
CA ALA A 47 -46.48 49.24 -7.52
C ALA A 47 -47.61 49.13 -6.47
N ALA A 48 -48.86 49.33 -6.88
CA ALA A 48 -50.06 49.25 -6.04
C ALA A 48 -51.11 48.32 -6.64
N PRO A 49 -52.02 47.76 -5.82
CA PRO A 49 -53.14 46.97 -6.31
C PRO A 49 -54.21 47.84 -7.00
N PRO A 50 -54.88 47.34 -8.05
CA PRO A 50 -55.95 48.06 -8.72
C PRO A 50 -57.25 48.07 -7.88
N PRO A 51 -58.12 49.08 -8.05
CA PRO A 51 -59.36 49.19 -7.29
C PRO A 51 -60.40 48.12 -7.67
N THR A 52 -60.35 47.61 -8.90
CA THR A 52 -61.32 46.65 -9.47
C THR A 52 -60.63 45.44 -10.09
N GLY A 53 -61.38 44.36 -10.39
CA GLY A 53 -60.85 43.16 -11.07
C GLY A 53 -60.42 42.03 -10.12
N TRP A 54 -60.80 42.11 -8.85
CA TRP A 54 -60.54 41.08 -7.85
C TRP A 54 -61.40 39.84 -8.08
N THR A 55 -60.78 38.66 -8.03
CA THR A 55 -61.44 37.36 -8.19
C THR A 55 -61.19 36.50 -6.96
N LYS A 56 -62.19 35.75 -6.49
CA LYS A 56 -62.01 34.85 -5.34
C LYS A 56 -61.18 33.64 -5.73
N VAL A 57 -60.23 33.26 -4.88
CA VAL A 57 -59.30 32.15 -5.07
C VAL A 57 -59.14 31.36 -3.77
N GLN A 58 -58.80 30.08 -3.90
CA GLN A 58 -58.48 29.20 -2.77
C GLN A 58 -56.97 29.04 -2.67
N LEU A 59 -56.44 29.01 -1.44
CA LEU A 59 -55.04 28.75 -1.15
C LEU A 59 -54.79 27.26 -0.83
N PRO A 60 -53.68 26.66 -1.28
CA PRO A 60 -52.63 27.25 -2.11
C PRO A 60 -53.11 27.52 -3.54
N ASP A 61 -52.71 28.67 -4.08
CA ASP A 61 -53.12 29.14 -5.39
C ASP A 61 -52.01 28.98 -6.42
N LEU A 62 -52.33 28.40 -7.57
CA LEU A 62 -51.44 28.25 -8.72
C LEU A 62 -52.00 29.05 -9.89
N TRP A 63 -51.22 29.99 -10.42
CA TRP A 63 -51.69 30.85 -11.51
C TRP A 63 -52.05 30.03 -12.75
N ALA A 64 -51.32 28.95 -13.02
CA ALA A 64 -51.52 28.12 -14.20
C ALA A 64 -52.96 27.61 -14.38
N ALA A 65 -53.70 27.41 -13.28
CA ALA A 65 -55.08 26.93 -13.31
C ALA A 65 -56.07 27.97 -13.88
N ARG A 66 -55.77 29.27 -13.75
CA ARG A 66 -56.66 30.36 -14.19
C ARG A 66 -56.05 31.27 -15.24
N TRP A 67 -54.75 31.54 -15.12
CA TRP A 67 -53.96 32.43 -15.97
C TRP A 67 -52.69 31.71 -16.45
N PRO A 68 -52.82 30.73 -17.37
CA PRO A 68 -51.72 29.87 -17.80
C PRO A 68 -50.54 30.59 -18.48
N GLU A 69 -50.78 31.77 -19.06
CA GLU A 69 -49.76 32.56 -19.77
C GLU A 69 -49.40 33.88 -19.05
N HIS A 70 -49.80 34.04 -17.78
CA HIS A 70 -49.58 35.30 -17.07
C HIS A 70 -48.15 35.42 -16.53
N ASP A 71 -47.37 36.26 -17.20
CA ASP A 71 -46.11 36.81 -16.71
C ASP A 71 -46.35 38.20 -16.12
N GLY A 72 -45.97 38.43 -14.87
CA GLY A 72 -46.21 39.72 -14.24
C GLY A 72 -46.39 39.63 -12.74
N VAL A 73 -47.33 40.42 -12.26
CA VAL A 73 -47.59 40.58 -10.84
C VAL A 73 -49.03 40.18 -10.56
N THR A 74 -49.25 39.48 -9.45
CA THR A 74 -50.58 39.23 -8.90
C THR A 74 -50.62 39.78 -7.49
N TRP A 75 -51.65 40.58 -7.20
CA TRP A 75 -51.96 41.02 -5.86
C TRP A 75 -52.99 40.09 -5.25
N TYR A 76 -52.70 39.65 -4.03
CA TYR A 76 -53.62 38.90 -3.18
C TYR A 76 -54.09 39.80 -2.04
N ARG A 77 -55.36 39.67 -1.69
CA ARG A 77 -56.01 40.37 -0.59
C ARG A 77 -56.71 39.35 0.28
N LEU A 78 -56.29 39.29 1.54
CA LEU A 78 -56.87 38.44 2.56
C LEU A 78 -57.33 39.29 3.73
N ARG A 79 -58.41 38.86 4.37
CA ARG A 79 -59.02 39.55 5.50
C ARG A 79 -59.12 38.60 6.67
N TRP A 80 -58.79 39.07 7.86
CA TRP A 80 -59.05 38.35 9.09
C TRP A 80 -59.60 39.31 10.15
N ARG A 81 -60.31 38.75 11.14
CA ARG A 81 -60.83 39.53 12.27
C ARG A 81 -59.96 39.33 13.50
N GLN A 82 -59.70 40.43 14.19
CA GLN A 82 -58.91 40.49 15.41
C GLN A 82 -59.76 41.10 16.53
N ASP A 83 -59.95 40.35 17.62
CA ASP A 83 -60.78 40.81 18.74
C ASP A 83 -60.11 41.90 19.57
N ASP A 84 -58.78 41.81 19.73
CA ASP A 84 -57.96 42.76 20.46
C ASP A 84 -56.68 43.09 19.67
N ALA A 85 -56.56 44.35 19.26
CA ALA A 85 -55.39 44.86 18.56
C ALA A 85 -54.14 44.90 19.45
N ARG A 86 -54.28 44.90 20.78
CA ARG A 86 -53.13 44.90 21.70
C ARG A 86 -52.45 43.53 21.79
N ARG A 87 -53.16 42.45 21.43
CA ARG A 87 -52.61 41.10 21.41
C ARG A 87 -51.76 40.91 20.15
N PRO A 88 -50.46 40.59 20.29
CA PRO A 88 -49.63 40.32 19.13
C PRO A 88 -50.09 39.04 18.43
N VAL A 89 -49.94 39.03 17.11
CA VAL A 89 -50.33 37.92 16.24
C VAL A 89 -49.17 37.62 15.31
N ALA A 90 -48.92 36.34 15.06
CA ALA A 90 -47.96 35.95 14.05
C ALA A 90 -48.66 35.51 12.77
N ILE A 91 -48.04 35.84 11.64
CA ILE A 91 -48.41 35.34 10.31
C ILE A 91 -47.27 34.47 9.80
N MET A 92 -47.59 33.27 9.33
CA MET A 92 -46.70 32.46 8.54
C MET A 92 -47.21 32.37 7.10
N VAL A 93 -46.31 32.66 6.15
CA VAL A 93 -46.53 32.41 4.72
C VAL A 93 -45.67 31.22 4.33
N ASP A 94 -46.29 30.12 3.94
CA ASP A 94 -45.57 28.86 3.68
C ASP A 94 -44.65 28.99 2.47
N GLN A 95 -45.15 29.51 1.33
CA GLN A 95 -44.37 29.67 0.12
C GLN A 95 -44.83 30.87 -0.73
N VAL A 96 -43.85 31.60 -1.27
CA VAL A 96 -44.05 32.56 -2.37
C VAL A 96 -43.15 32.11 -3.53
N THR A 97 -43.74 31.68 -4.65
CA THR A 97 -43.03 30.87 -5.66
C THR A 97 -41.83 31.56 -6.33
N LEU A 98 -41.79 32.89 -6.36
CA LEU A 98 -40.65 33.64 -6.92
C LEU A 98 -40.29 34.78 -5.99
N ALA A 99 -40.81 35.99 -6.24
CA ALA A 99 -40.55 37.16 -5.40
C ALA A 99 -41.84 37.81 -4.94
N GLY A 100 -41.82 38.42 -3.75
CA GLY A 100 -43.00 39.11 -3.25
C GLY A 100 -42.74 40.23 -2.24
N ALA A 101 -43.83 40.93 -1.94
CA ALA A 101 -43.88 41.94 -0.90
C ALA A 101 -45.19 41.81 -0.11
N ILE A 102 -45.11 41.96 1.20
CA ILE A 102 -46.20 41.71 2.14
C ILE A 102 -46.51 43.01 2.88
N TYR A 103 -47.79 43.35 2.92
CA TYR A 103 -48.32 44.55 3.55
C TYR A 103 -49.45 44.17 4.50
N VAL A 104 -49.50 44.80 5.68
CA VAL A 104 -50.63 44.70 6.60
C VAL A 104 -51.20 46.08 6.84
N ASN A 105 -52.51 46.23 6.61
CA ASN A 105 -53.24 47.49 6.79
C ASN A 105 -52.63 48.69 6.05
N GLY A 106 -51.93 48.43 4.94
CA GLY A 106 -51.23 49.43 4.12
C GLY A 106 -49.75 49.62 4.47
N SER A 107 -49.28 49.11 5.60
CA SER A 107 -47.88 49.18 6.01
C SER A 107 -47.07 48.03 5.42
N LEU A 108 -45.92 48.34 4.81
CA LEU A 108 -44.98 47.33 4.30
C LEU A 108 -44.31 46.59 5.46
N ILE A 109 -44.41 45.26 5.47
CA ILE A 109 -43.73 44.39 6.45
C ILE A 109 -42.43 43.85 5.90
N ALA A 110 -42.50 43.28 4.70
CA ALA A 110 -41.40 42.57 4.09
C ALA A 110 -41.43 42.73 2.58
N ARG A 111 -40.25 42.82 1.98
CA ARG A 111 -40.06 42.98 0.55
C ARG A 111 -38.80 42.25 0.12
N ASP A 112 -38.92 41.42 -0.90
CA ASP A 112 -37.76 40.80 -1.51
C ASP A 112 -36.88 41.80 -2.25
N ARG A 113 -35.58 41.51 -2.31
CA ARG A 113 -34.56 42.40 -2.87
C ARG A 113 -34.88 42.80 -4.31
N HIS A 114 -35.28 41.83 -5.13
CA HIS A 114 -35.64 42.03 -6.52
C HIS A 114 -37.04 41.49 -6.80
N LEU A 115 -37.94 42.40 -7.18
CA LEU A 115 -39.34 42.13 -7.50
C LEU A 115 -39.62 42.02 -9.02
N THR A 116 -38.58 42.20 -9.81
CA THR A 116 -38.51 42.07 -11.27
C THR A 116 -37.22 41.32 -11.59
N GLU A 117 -37.06 40.85 -12.82
CA GLU A 117 -35.80 40.21 -13.24
C GLU A 117 -34.58 41.09 -12.94
N PRO A 118 -33.51 40.58 -12.30
CA PRO A 118 -33.32 39.21 -11.79
C PRO A 118 -34.18 38.91 -10.55
N LEU A 119 -35.18 38.02 -10.65
CA LEU A 119 -36.12 37.78 -9.54
C LEU A 119 -35.44 37.13 -8.34
N SER A 120 -35.76 37.62 -7.13
CA SER A 120 -35.48 36.88 -5.89
C SER A 120 -36.27 35.57 -5.83
N ARG A 121 -35.84 34.64 -4.96
CA ARG A 121 -36.47 33.33 -4.81
C ARG A 121 -36.78 33.04 -3.35
N HIS A 122 -38.06 32.90 -3.00
CA HIS A 122 -38.50 32.45 -1.67
C HIS A 122 -39.46 31.26 -1.71
N TRP A 123 -39.40 30.46 -2.77
CA TRP A 123 -40.29 29.32 -2.98
C TRP A 123 -40.13 28.15 -2.00
N ALA A 124 -38.97 28.01 -1.38
CA ALA A 124 -38.65 26.89 -0.51
C ALA A 124 -38.53 27.27 0.98
N MET A 125 -38.62 28.56 1.32
CA MET A 125 -38.45 29.03 2.69
C MET A 125 -39.74 29.68 3.19
N PRO A 126 -40.35 29.15 4.27
CA PRO A 126 -41.47 29.82 4.90
C PRO A 126 -41.04 31.17 5.46
N GLN A 127 -41.97 32.10 5.61
CA GLN A 127 -41.72 33.41 6.18
C GLN A 127 -42.57 33.60 7.43
N TYR A 128 -41.95 34.11 8.50
CA TYR A 128 -42.59 34.40 9.78
C TYR A 128 -42.60 35.90 10.05
N PHE A 129 -43.75 36.44 10.41
CA PHE A 129 -43.91 37.85 10.77
C PHE A 129 -44.67 38.00 12.08
N LEU A 130 -44.03 38.65 13.06
CA LEU A 130 -44.68 39.03 14.31
C LEU A 130 -45.32 40.41 14.15
N LEU A 131 -46.65 40.47 14.20
CA LEU A 131 -47.42 41.71 14.15
C LEU A 131 -47.67 42.22 15.57
N SER A 132 -47.24 43.45 15.81
CA SER A 132 -47.46 44.15 17.07
C SER A 132 -48.66 45.09 16.98
N ALA A 133 -49.14 45.57 18.13
CA ALA A 133 -50.31 46.42 18.25
C ALA A 133 -50.41 47.62 17.28
N PRO A 134 -49.35 48.40 16.98
CA PRO A 134 -49.45 49.51 16.04
C PRO A 134 -49.77 49.10 14.60
N MET A 135 -49.58 47.84 14.24
CA MET A 135 -49.88 47.32 12.90
C MET A 135 -51.27 46.68 12.81
N LEU A 136 -51.90 46.43 13.96
CA LEU A 136 -53.18 45.73 14.07
C LEU A 136 -54.33 46.71 14.33
N ARG A 137 -55.48 46.39 13.76
CA ARG A 137 -56.75 47.08 14.00
C ARG A 137 -57.68 46.16 14.77
N LYS A 138 -58.50 46.71 15.67
CA LYS A 138 -59.59 45.97 16.29
C LYS A 138 -60.69 45.77 15.23
N GLY A 139 -61.15 44.53 15.04
CA GLY A 139 -62.06 44.17 13.96
C GLY A 139 -61.29 43.65 12.75
N GLU A 140 -61.60 44.15 11.55
CA GLU A 140 -61.05 43.63 10.30
C GLU A 140 -59.62 44.17 10.03
N ASN A 141 -58.72 43.25 9.71
CA ASN A 141 -57.37 43.54 9.27
C ASN A 141 -57.19 43.04 7.83
N LEU A 142 -56.37 43.79 7.08
CA LEU A 142 -56.13 43.53 5.68
C LEU A 142 -54.69 43.08 5.46
N LEU A 143 -54.50 41.88 4.92
CA LEU A 143 -53.22 41.37 4.44
C LEU A 143 -53.20 41.49 2.91
N MET A 144 -52.23 42.22 2.38
CA MET A 144 -52.00 42.30 0.94
C MET A 144 -50.65 41.69 0.60
N ILE A 145 -50.61 40.84 -0.42
CA ILE A 145 -49.39 40.18 -0.87
C ILE A 145 -49.23 40.42 -2.36
N ARG A 146 -48.13 41.08 -2.73
CA ARG A 146 -47.70 41.23 -4.12
C ARG A 146 -46.82 40.02 -4.46
N VAL A 147 -47.21 39.21 -5.42
CA VAL A 147 -46.41 38.08 -5.92
C VAL A 147 -46.01 38.38 -7.36
N SER A 148 -44.71 38.32 -7.66
CA SER A 148 -44.14 38.48 -9.00
C SER A 148 -43.72 37.14 -9.53
N GLY A 149 -44.12 36.82 -10.76
CA GLY A 149 -43.82 35.51 -11.31
C GLY A 149 -43.90 35.42 -12.82
N LEU A 150 -43.28 34.35 -13.33
CA LEU A 150 -43.26 33.97 -14.74
C LEU A 150 -44.05 32.68 -14.88
N ALA A 151 -45.07 32.66 -15.73
CA ALA A 151 -45.99 31.55 -15.98
C ALA A 151 -45.27 30.20 -16.15
N ARG A 152 -44.14 30.21 -16.86
CA ARG A 152 -43.28 29.04 -17.10
C ARG A 152 -42.85 28.30 -15.83
N TYR A 153 -42.74 29.00 -14.70
CA TYR A 153 -42.27 28.44 -13.43
C TYR A 153 -43.40 28.22 -12.42
N LYS A 154 -44.64 28.07 -12.90
CA LYS A 154 -45.84 27.77 -12.09
C LYS A 154 -45.97 28.69 -10.85
N PRO A 155 -45.98 30.02 -11.04
CA PRO A 155 -46.05 30.98 -9.95
C PRO A 155 -47.37 30.86 -9.18
N GLY A 156 -47.32 31.23 -7.91
CA GLY A 156 -48.44 31.06 -7.01
C GLY A 156 -48.17 31.59 -5.60
N LEU A 157 -49.17 31.37 -4.73
CA LEU A 157 -49.13 31.72 -3.32
C LEU A 157 -49.49 30.47 -2.50
N GLY A 158 -48.61 30.11 -1.58
CA GLY A 158 -48.81 28.97 -0.67
C GLY A 158 -49.87 29.25 0.41
N LYS A 159 -49.93 28.36 1.39
CA LYS A 159 -50.84 28.50 2.53
C LYS A 159 -50.39 29.65 3.43
N ILE A 160 -51.38 30.33 4.03
CA ILE A 160 -51.16 31.41 4.99
C ILE A 160 -51.85 31.04 6.28
N GLU A 161 -51.12 31.12 7.37
CA GLU A 161 -51.60 30.78 8.70
C GLU A 161 -51.39 31.96 9.65
N ILE A 162 -52.40 32.23 10.47
CA ILE A 162 -52.41 33.34 11.42
C ILE A 162 -52.79 32.79 12.79
N GLY A 163 -52.07 33.20 13.84
CA GLY A 163 -52.37 32.71 15.18
C GLY A 163 -51.50 33.31 16.27
N ALA A 164 -51.55 32.66 17.44
CA ALA A 164 -50.73 33.03 18.59
C ALA A 164 -49.24 32.93 18.22
N PRO A 165 -48.39 33.90 18.63
CA PRO A 165 -46.97 33.92 18.25
C PRO A 165 -46.20 32.63 18.53
N ALA A 166 -46.47 31.97 19.66
CA ALA A 166 -45.79 30.74 20.06
C ALA A 166 -46.17 29.54 19.16
N ALA A 167 -47.45 29.38 18.83
CA ALA A 167 -47.94 28.28 17.99
C ALA A 167 -47.38 28.40 16.56
N ILE A 168 -47.41 29.61 16.00
CA ILE A 168 -46.88 29.87 14.66
C ILE A 168 -45.35 29.75 14.62
N ASP A 169 -44.62 30.19 15.66
CA ASP A 169 -43.15 30.02 15.72
C ASP A 169 -42.75 28.54 15.75
N ALA A 170 -43.45 27.71 16.52
CA ALA A 170 -43.22 26.27 16.56
C ALA A 170 -43.40 25.61 15.18
N GLN A 171 -44.48 25.98 14.47
CA GLN A 171 -44.74 25.49 13.12
C GLN A 171 -43.72 26.01 12.11
N PHE A 172 -43.35 27.29 12.20
CA PHE A 172 -42.33 27.91 11.36
C PHE A 172 -40.96 27.23 11.50
N ARG A 173 -40.52 26.95 12.73
CA ARG A 173 -39.26 26.21 12.99
C ARG A 173 -39.29 24.82 12.36
N ARG A 174 -40.41 24.10 12.51
CA ARG A 174 -40.56 22.77 11.91
C ARG A 174 -40.54 22.82 10.39
N ALA A 175 -41.28 23.75 9.79
CA ALA A 175 -41.32 23.94 8.35
C ALA A 175 -39.95 24.36 7.81
N THR A 176 -39.24 25.27 8.49
CA THR A 176 -37.88 25.69 8.14
C THR A 176 -36.90 24.51 8.19
N PHE A 177 -36.97 23.70 9.24
CA PHE A 177 -36.09 22.53 9.38
C PHE A 177 -36.28 21.55 8.22
N VAL A 178 -37.53 21.22 7.87
CA VAL A 178 -37.84 20.26 6.79
C VAL A 178 -37.58 20.84 5.40
N ASN A 179 -38.00 22.08 5.15
CA ASN A 179 -37.97 22.66 3.81
C ASN A 179 -36.64 23.31 3.45
N TYR A 180 -35.82 23.70 4.44
CA TYR A 180 -34.56 24.41 4.23
C TYR A 180 -33.37 23.70 4.89
N ASP A 181 -33.36 23.53 6.23
CA ASP A 181 -32.16 23.07 6.94
C ASP A 181 -31.74 21.66 6.52
N LEU A 182 -32.69 20.73 6.41
CA LEU A 182 -32.41 19.35 6.00
C LEU A 182 -31.81 19.29 4.59
N LYS A 183 -32.28 20.14 3.67
CA LYS A 183 -31.76 20.23 2.30
C LYS A 183 -30.36 20.83 2.29
N LEU A 184 -30.11 21.87 3.08
CA LEU A 184 -28.78 22.47 3.23
C LEU A 184 -27.77 21.47 3.80
N ILE A 185 -28.13 20.75 4.86
CA ILE A 185 -27.31 19.68 5.45
C ILE A 185 -27.01 18.60 4.40
N SER A 186 -28.01 18.20 3.62
CA SER A 186 -27.85 17.20 2.55
C SER A 186 -26.86 17.67 1.47
N ILE A 187 -26.94 18.94 1.06
CA ILE A 187 -26.00 19.53 0.08
C ILE A 187 -24.58 19.52 0.61
N VAL A 188 -24.36 19.96 1.86
CA VAL A 188 -23.04 20.01 2.50
C VAL A 188 -22.46 18.60 2.66
N ALA A 189 -23.27 17.64 3.09
CA ALA A 189 -22.85 16.24 3.22
C ALA A 189 -22.47 15.65 1.85
N ALA A 190 -23.27 15.90 0.81
CA ALA A 190 -23.00 15.44 -0.55
C ALA A 190 -21.71 16.05 -1.12
N LEU A 191 -21.47 17.36 -0.92
CA LEU A 191 -20.23 18.03 -1.35
C LEU A 191 -19.00 17.49 -0.61
N THR A 192 -19.11 17.26 0.70
CA THR A 192 -18.03 16.68 1.51
C THR A 192 -17.65 15.30 0.99
N MET A 193 -18.65 14.47 0.71
CA MET A 193 -18.45 13.13 0.18
C MET A 193 -17.93 13.16 -1.26
N ALA A 194 -18.40 14.10 -2.10
CA ALA A 194 -17.89 14.31 -3.44
C ALA A 194 -16.39 14.66 -3.42
N ALA A 195 -15.97 15.55 -2.52
CA ALA A 195 -14.56 15.90 -2.33
C ALA A 195 -13.72 14.70 -1.87
N LEU A 196 -14.24 13.90 -0.93
CA LEU A 196 -13.59 12.67 -0.47
C LEU A 196 -13.41 11.65 -1.61
N PHE A 197 -14.46 11.38 -2.39
CA PHE A 197 -14.38 10.45 -3.51
C PHE A 197 -13.49 10.97 -4.64
N LEU A 198 -13.51 12.29 -4.87
CA LEU A 198 -12.59 12.93 -5.81
C LEU A 198 -11.14 12.70 -5.36
N LEU A 199 -10.82 12.94 -4.09
CA LEU A 199 -9.48 12.70 -3.54
C LEU A 199 -9.07 11.22 -3.68
N ILE A 200 -9.95 10.28 -3.35
CA ILE A 200 -9.70 8.85 -3.53
C ILE A 200 -9.42 8.54 -5.00
N TRP A 201 -10.19 9.10 -5.92
CA TRP A 201 -9.96 8.92 -7.36
C TRP A 201 -8.63 9.54 -7.82
N LEU A 202 -8.26 10.72 -7.32
CA LEU A 202 -6.97 11.35 -7.63
C LEU A 202 -5.79 10.46 -7.21
N LEU A 203 -5.89 9.84 -6.03
CA LEU A 203 -4.91 8.89 -5.51
C LEU A 203 -4.96 7.53 -6.22
N ARG A 204 -6.13 7.12 -6.73
CA ARG A 204 -6.36 5.81 -7.38
C ARG A 204 -7.08 5.96 -8.72
N ARG A 205 -6.40 6.57 -9.69
CA ARG A 205 -6.97 6.89 -11.03
C ARG A 205 -7.50 5.68 -11.80
N ARG A 206 -7.02 4.47 -11.51
CA ARG A 206 -7.48 3.21 -12.14
C ARG A 206 -8.94 2.89 -11.80
N ASP A 207 -9.43 3.32 -10.64
CA ASP A 207 -10.80 3.04 -10.19
C ASP A 207 -11.74 4.19 -10.58
N GLY A 208 -12.17 4.20 -11.85
CA GLY A 208 -13.01 5.26 -12.39
C GLY A 208 -14.36 5.46 -11.67
N MET A 209 -14.85 4.46 -10.93
CA MET A 209 -16.11 4.55 -10.18
C MET A 209 -16.10 5.70 -9.16
N PHE A 210 -14.96 5.96 -8.50
CA PHE A 210 -14.83 7.04 -7.50
C PHE A 210 -14.96 8.42 -8.14
N GLY A 211 -14.38 8.60 -9.32
CA GLY A 211 -14.52 9.83 -10.10
C GLY A 211 -15.97 10.09 -10.50
N TRP A 212 -16.67 9.06 -11.00
CA TRP A 212 -18.05 9.21 -11.44
C TRP A 212 -19.04 9.49 -10.30
N ILE A 213 -18.90 8.83 -9.15
CA ILE A 213 -19.74 9.17 -7.99
C ILE A 213 -19.42 10.57 -7.45
N ALA A 214 -18.17 11.01 -7.48
CA ALA A 214 -17.80 12.37 -7.09
C ALA A 214 -18.47 13.42 -8.00
N VAL A 215 -18.38 13.24 -9.33
CA VAL A 215 -19.03 14.12 -10.31
C VAL A 215 -20.55 14.09 -10.15
N ALA A 216 -21.15 12.91 -9.98
CA ALA A 216 -22.58 12.77 -9.78
C ALA A 216 -23.07 13.54 -8.54
N GLN A 217 -22.39 13.37 -7.40
CA GLN A 217 -22.73 14.06 -6.16
C GLN A 217 -22.53 15.58 -6.27
N PHE A 218 -21.43 16.02 -6.89
CA PHE A 218 -21.17 17.45 -7.11
C PHE A 218 -22.27 18.09 -7.97
N CYS A 219 -22.59 17.51 -9.12
CA CYS A 219 -23.64 18.02 -10.00
C CYS A 219 -25.04 17.94 -9.34
N ALA A 220 -25.32 16.89 -8.57
CA ALA A 220 -26.57 16.78 -7.81
C ALA A 220 -26.67 17.88 -6.75
N SER A 221 -25.58 18.21 -6.04
CA SER A 221 -25.54 19.32 -5.09
C SER A 221 -25.85 20.67 -5.75
N LEU A 222 -25.35 20.92 -6.97
CA LEU A 222 -25.68 22.13 -7.74
C LEU A 222 -27.17 22.18 -8.10
N TYR A 223 -27.78 21.06 -8.48
CA TYR A 223 -29.21 20.96 -8.69
C TYR A 223 -30.00 21.22 -7.40
N TYR A 224 -29.63 20.58 -6.29
CA TYR A 224 -30.32 20.74 -5.01
C TYR A 224 -30.18 22.14 -4.41
N TYR A 225 -29.11 22.87 -4.76
CA TYR A 225 -28.96 24.27 -4.36
C TYR A 225 -30.14 25.14 -4.80
N ASN A 226 -30.84 24.79 -5.89
CA ASN A 226 -32.10 25.44 -6.31
C ASN A 226 -33.17 25.53 -5.22
N PHE A 227 -33.21 24.55 -4.31
CA PHE A 227 -34.20 24.49 -3.22
C PHE A 227 -33.80 25.27 -1.96
N VAL A 228 -32.61 25.89 -1.95
CA VAL A 228 -32.14 26.73 -0.83
C VAL A 228 -31.66 28.11 -1.28
N ALA A 229 -31.38 28.27 -2.58
CA ALA A 229 -30.95 29.54 -3.18
C ALA A 229 -32.05 30.60 -3.05
N ARG A 230 -31.68 31.76 -2.48
CA ARG A 230 -32.55 32.94 -2.37
C ARG A 230 -32.32 33.98 -3.48
N GLU A 231 -31.16 33.92 -4.09
CA GLU A 231 -30.74 34.79 -5.19
C GLU A 231 -30.24 33.93 -6.34
N ILE A 232 -30.34 34.46 -7.55
CA ILE A 232 -29.92 33.76 -8.78
C ILE A 232 -28.52 34.16 -9.24
N TRP A 233 -27.68 34.75 -8.38
CA TRP A 233 -26.32 35.12 -8.74
C TRP A 233 -25.50 33.88 -9.18
N PRO A 234 -24.67 33.95 -10.24
CA PRO A 234 -24.31 35.13 -11.05
C PRO A 234 -25.22 35.40 -12.26
N PHE A 235 -26.38 34.74 -12.35
CA PHE A 235 -27.29 34.85 -13.49
C PHE A 235 -28.16 36.12 -13.41
N GLN A 236 -28.43 36.72 -14.57
CA GLN A 236 -29.27 37.93 -14.68
C GLN A 236 -30.74 37.64 -14.98
N THR A 237 -31.09 36.38 -15.28
CA THR A 237 -32.46 35.99 -15.65
C THR A 237 -32.83 34.66 -14.99
N THR A 238 -34.10 34.48 -14.67
CA THR A 238 -34.63 33.20 -14.15
C THR A 238 -34.43 32.07 -15.17
N ASP A 239 -34.56 32.34 -16.47
CA ASP A 239 -34.26 31.38 -17.55
C ASP A 239 -32.82 30.86 -17.48
N GLY A 240 -31.84 31.75 -17.32
CA GLY A 240 -30.43 31.36 -17.21
C GLY A 240 -30.16 30.49 -15.98
N TRP A 241 -30.73 30.87 -14.83
CA TRP A 241 -30.65 30.07 -13.61
C TRP A 241 -31.26 28.67 -13.77
N GLN A 242 -32.48 28.61 -14.31
CA GLN A 242 -33.19 27.34 -14.48
C GLN A 242 -32.47 26.42 -15.47
N MET A 243 -31.83 27.01 -16.48
CA MET A 243 -31.00 26.27 -17.41
C MET A 243 -29.78 25.65 -16.72
N PHE A 244 -29.08 26.39 -15.87
CA PHE A 244 -27.99 25.87 -15.05
C PHE A 244 -28.44 24.71 -14.14
N VAL A 245 -29.61 24.85 -13.50
CA VAL A 245 -30.21 23.79 -12.67
C VAL A 245 -30.53 22.54 -13.51
N GLY A 246 -31.11 22.72 -14.70
CA GLY A 246 -31.42 21.64 -15.64
C GLY A 246 -30.17 20.89 -16.14
N ILE A 247 -29.11 21.61 -16.54
CA ILE A 247 -27.82 21.02 -16.91
C ILE A 247 -27.25 20.22 -15.74
N SER A 248 -27.25 20.81 -14.54
CA SER A 248 -26.71 20.17 -13.34
C SER A 248 -27.43 18.85 -13.04
N ASN A 249 -28.76 18.82 -13.15
CA ASN A 249 -29.55 17.60 -13.00
C ASN A 249 -29.25 16.55 -14.07
N MET A 250 -29.15 16.96 -15.34
CA MET A 250 -28.83 16.07 -16.45
C MET A 250 -27.45 15.42 -16.27
N LEU A 251 -26.44 16.22 -15.95
CA LEU A 251 -25.07 15.75 -15.70
C LEU A 251 -25.01 14.85 -14.47
N ALA A 252 -25.74 15.17 -13.39
CA ALA A 252 -25.84 14.33 -12.21
C ALA A 252 -26.41 12.95 -12.54
N GLY A 253 -27.54 12.89 -13.28
CA GLY A 253 -28.16 11.64 -13.71
C GLY A 253 -27.23 10.80 -14.60
N ALA A 254 -26.59 11.41 -15.60
CA ALA A 254 -25.66 10.73 -16.50
C ALA A 254 -24.41 10.18 -15.78
N ALA A 255 -23.82 10.98 -14.89
CA ALA A 255 -22.68 10.57 -14.08
C ALA A 255 -23.05 9.46 -13.09
N PHE A 256 -24.23 9.53 -12.47
CA PHE A 256 -24.71 8.50 -11.55
C PHE A 256 -24.99 7.18 -12.28
N ALA A 257 -25.62 7.22 -13.46
CA ALA A 257 -25.81 6.03 -14.29
C ALA A 257 -24.47 5.40 -14.68
N THR A 258 -23.48 6.22 -15.04
CA THR A 258 -22.12 5.76 -15.36
C THR A 258 -21.42 5.16 -14.14
N PHE A 259 -21.61 5.76 -12.95
CA PHE A 259 -21.14 5.19 -11.69
C PHE A 259 -21.73 3.78 -11.46
N LEU A 260 -23.04 3.60 -11.63
CA LEU A 260 -23.69 2.29 -11.45
C LEU A 260 -23.15 1.24 -12.44
N LEU A 261 -22.91 1.63 -13.70
CA LEU A 261 -22.26 0.76 -14.69
C LEU A 261 -20.86 0.33 -14.24
N ARG A 262 -20.01 1.29 -13.81
CA ARG A 262 -18.66 0.99 -13.31
C ARG A 262 -18.66 0.17 -12.03
N TYR A 263 -19.62 0.41 -11.14
CA TYR A 263 -19.78 -0.38 -9.93
C TYR A 263 -20.20 -1.82 -10.24
N GLY A 264 -21.05 -2.03 -11.24
CA GLY A 264 -21.39 -3.36 -11.75
C GLY A 264 -20.34 -4.00 -12.66
N ASP A 265 -19.11 -3.46 -12.70
CA ASP A 265 -18.01 -3.91 -13.56
C ASP A 265 -18.36 -3.98 -15.06
N ALA A 266 -19.27 -3.09 -15.52
CA ALA A 266 -19.72 -3.02 -16.91
C ALA A 266 -19.09 -1.85 -17.67
N PHE A 267 -18.66 -2.13 -18.90
CA PHE A 267 -17.90 -1.18 -19.75
C PHE A 267 -18.56 -1.04 -21.12
N TYR A 268 -19.54 -0.14 -21.23
CA TYR A 268 -20.22 0.15 -22.50
C TYR A 268 -19.66 1.42 -23.15
N LEU A 269 -18.40 1.35 -23.57
CA LEU A 269 -17.62 2.53 -23.99
C LEU A 269 -18.29 3.36 -25.10
N ARG A 270 -19.03 2.72 -26.02
CA ARG A 270 -19.79 3.42 -27.07
C ARG A 270 -20.96 4.20 -26.49
N VAL A 271 -21.77 3.57 -25.65
CA VAL A 271 -22.95 4.19 -25.01
C VAL A 271 -22.53 5.37 -24.15
N GLU A 272 -21.46 5.20 -23.37
CA GLU A 272 -20.89 6.26 -22.54
C GLU A 272 -20.41 7.46 -23.38
N ARG A 273 -19.70 7.22 -24.49
CA ARG A 273 -19.25 8.29 -25.39
C ARG A 273 -20.40 9.05 -26.03
N TRP A 274 -21.44 8.34 -26.49
CA TRP A 274 -22.62 8.97 -27.06
C TRP A 274 -23.41 9.77 -26.01
N ALA A 275 -23.60 9.22 -24.81
CA ALA A 275 -24.25 9.92 -23.70
C ALA A 275 -23.47 11.17 -23.28
N ALA A 276 -22.13 11.08 -23.19
CA ALA A 276 -21.27 12.21 -22.88
C ALA A 276 -21.30 13.28 -23.99
N ALA A 277 -21.26 12.89 -25.27
CA ALA A 277 -21.38 13.80 -26.39
C ALA A 277 -22.75 14.50 -26.39
N ALA A 278 -23.84 13.78 -26.15
CA ALA A 278 -25.18 14.36 -26.03
C ALA A 278 -25.27 15.35 -24.86
N CYS A 279 -24.74 15.00 -23.69
CA CYS A 279 -24.67 15.91 -22.54
C CYS A 279 -23.83 17.15 -22.83
N LEU A 280 -22.70 17.01 -23.55
CA LEU A 280 -21.85 18.13 -23.94
C LEU A 280 -22.58 19.07 -24.89
N VAL A 281 -23.21 18.54 -25.95
CA VAL A 281 -23.98 19.34 -26.91
C VAL A 281 -25.13 20.07 -26.21
N ALA A 282 -25.89 19.38 -25.36
CA ALA A 282 -26.98 19.97 -24.61
C ALA A 282 -26.49 21.06 -23.65
N THR A 283 -25.33 20.85 -22.99
CA THR A 283 -24.69 21.87 -22.16
C THR A 283 -24.26 23.09 -22.98
N MET A 284 -23.65 22.89 -24.15
CA MET A 284 -23.24 23.97 -25.06
C MET A 284 -24.44 24.80 -25.56
N ILE A 285 -25.53 24.13 -25.95
CA ILE A 285 -26.78 24.81 -26.34
C ILE A 285 -27.31 25.67 -25.18
N GLY A 286 -27.28 25.12 -23.96
CA GLY A 286 -27.67 25.82 -22.75
C GLY A 286 -26.89 27.09 -22.46
N ILE A 287 -25.57 27.06 -22.69
CA ILE A 287 -24.66 28.17 -22.44
C ILE A 287 -24.79 29.25 -23.53
N VAL A 288 -24.87 28.84 -24.81
CA VAL A 288 -24.88 29.78 -25.95
C VAL A 288 -26.23 30.48 -26.10
N ALA A 289 -27.34 29.80 -25.81
CA ALA A 289 -28.68 30.32 -26.03
C ALA A 289 -29.59 30.12 -24.80
N PRO A 290 -29.32 30.78 -23.65
CA PRO A 290 -30.02 30.52 -22.40
C PRO A 290 -31.52 30.82 -22.46
N ARG A 291 -31.95 31.81 -23.25
CA ARG A 291 -33.39 32.12 -23.43
C ARG A 291 -34.15 31.03 -24.20
N ILE A 292 -33.54 30.50 -25.26
CA ILE A 292 -34.12 29.41 -26.06
C ILE A 292 -34.08 28.12 -25.25
N ALA A 293 -32.94 27.80 -24.64
CA ALA A 293 -32.78 26.62 -23.81
C ALA A 293 -33.69 26.63 -22.57
N GLY A 294 -33.96 27.81 -21.99
CA GLY A 294 -34.92 27.99 -20.90
C GLY A 294 -36.33 27.56 -21.28
N HIS A 295 -36.73 27.68 -22.55
CA HIS A 295 -38.02 27.16 -23.05
C HIS A 295 -38.08 25.64 -22.96
N TYR A 296 -36.93 25.00 -23.15
CA TYR A 296 -36.78 23.55 -23.14
C TYR A 296 -36.26 23.00 -21.81
N VAL A 297 -36.25 23.78 -20.73
CA VAL A 297 -35.65 23.39 -19.44
C VAL A 297 -36.26 22.12 -18.85
N GLY A 298 -37.55 21.87 -19.11
CA GLY A 298 -38.23 20.64 -18.72
C GLY A 298 -37.61 19.39 -19.35
N TYR A 299 -37.11 19.49 -20.59
CA TYR A 299 -36.44 18.37 -21.26
C TYR A 299 -35.08 18.04 -20.64
N TYR A 300 -34.35 19.03 -20.10
CA TYR A 300 -33.11 18.77 -19.35
C TYR A 300 -33.38 18.04 -18.03
N HIS A 301 -34.44 18.45 -17.31
CA HIS A 301 -34.87 17.74 -16.11
C HIS A 301 -35.29 16.31 -16.43
N LEU A 302 -36.09 16.13 -17.49
CA LEU A 302 -36.51 14.82 -17.97
C LEU A 302 -35.33 13.95 -18.38
N ALA A 303 -34.33 14.49 -19.09
CA ALA A 303 -33.14 13.75 -19.48
C ALA A 303 -32.36 13.23 -18.25
N GLY A 304 -32.16 14.06 -17.22
CA GLY A 304 -31.52 13.64 -15.96
C GLY A 304 -32.30 12.53 -15.24
N VAL A 305 -33.62 12.67 -15.18
CA VAL A 305 -34.53 11.63 -14.65
C VAL A 305 -34.39 10.33 -15.43
N LEU A 306 -34.43 10.37 -16.75
CA LEU A 306 -34.30 9.19 -17.60
C LEU A 306 -32.94 8.49 -17.42
N PHE A 307 -31.85 9.25 -17.35
CA PHE A 307 -30.53 8.66 -17.03
C PHE A 307 -30.53 7.97 -15.67
N TYR A 308 -31.08 8.62 -14.64
CA TYR A 308 -31.17 8.05 -13.29
C TYR A 308 -31.96 6.73 -13.30
N TYR A 309 -33.19 6.72 -13.84
CA TYR A 309 -34.02 5.52 -13.90
C TYR A 309 -33.40 4.42 -14.77
N ALA A 310 -32.81 4.76 -15.92
CA ALA A 310 -32.14 3.77 -16.77
C ALA A 310 -30.95 3.12 -16.05
N GLY A 311 -30.13 3.91 -15.35
CA GLY A 311 -29.01 3.43 -14.56
C GLY A 311 -29.46 2.52 -13.42
N VAL A 312 -30.46 2.94 -12.64
CA VAL A 312 -30.99 2.14 -11.53
C VAL A 312 -31.68 0.86 -12.01
N ALA A 313 -32.46 0.92 -13.09
CA ALA A 313 -33.12 -0.27 -13.65
C ALA A 313 -32.10 -1.29 -14.19
N TRP A 314 -31.06 -0.81 -14.88
CA TRP A 314 -29.94 -1.66 -15.30
C TRP A 314 -29.24 -2.28 -14.09
N PHE A 315 -28.94 -1.47 -13.07
CA PHE A 315 -28.23 -1.94 -11.88
C PHE A 315 -29.06 -2.94 -11.07
N ALA A 316 -30.37 -2.71 -10.93
CA ALA A 316 -31.28 -3.64 -10.28
C ALA A 316 -31.27 -5.00 -10.99
N ARG A 317 -31.37 -5.00 -12.33
CA ARG A 317 -31.28 -6.23 -13.14
C ARG A 317 -29.91 -6.91 -13.00
N HIS A 318 -28.82 -6.15 -12.94
CA HIS A 318 -27.48 -6.67 -12.69
C HIS A 318 -27.34 -7.30 -11.29
N ALA A 319 -27.76 -6.58 -10.25
CA ALA A 319 -27.69 -7.00 -8.86
C ALA A 319 -28.55 -8.25 -8.57
N ILE A 320 -29.71 -8.39 -9.23
CA ILE A 320 -30.56 -9.59 -9.13
C ILE A 320 -29.90 -10.80 -9.82
N ARG A 321 -29.25 -10.60 -10.97
CA ARG A 321 -28.57 -11.70 -11.69
C ARG A 321 -27.25 -12.12 -11.04
N MET A 322 -26.53 -11.17 -10.46
CA MET A 322 -25.24 -11.39 -9.81
C MET A 322 -25.33 -10.88 -8.37
N PRO A 323 -26.00 -11.65 -7.47
CA PRO A 323 -26.29 -11.23 -6.11
C PRO A 323 -25.02 -11.21 -5.25
N ARG A 324 -24.26 -10.13 -5.35
CA ARG A 324 -23.19 -9.80 -4.41
C ARG A 324 -23.75 -9.01 -3.24
N PRO A 325 -23.26 -9.20 -2.00
CA PRO A 325 -23.82 -8.55 -0.81
C PRO A 325 -23.75 -7.01 -0.88
N ASP A 326 -22.71 -6.46 -1.52
CA ASP A 326 -22.53 -5.04 -1.77
C ASP A 326 -23.51 -4.51 -2.82
N ASN A 327 -23.73 -5.26 -3.91
CA ASN A 327 -24.74 -4.93 -4.93
C ASN A 327 -26.15 -4.86 -4.35
N ILE A 328 -26.53 -5.84 -3.51
CA ILE A 328 -27.85 -5.87 -2.87
C ILE A 328 -28.00 -4.70 -1.88
N ALA A 329 -26.96 -4.42 -1.09
CA ALA A 329 -27.00 -3.30 -0.15
C ALA A 329 -27.19 -1.96 -0.86
N LEU A 330 -26.46 -1.73 -1.97
CA LEU A 330 -26.62 -0.53 -2.79
C LEU A 330 -28.04 -0.44 -3.37
N LEU A 331 -28.57 -1.54 -3.92
CA LEU A 331 -29.94 -1.58 -4.46
C LEU A 331 -31.00 -1.23 -3.41
N VAL A 332 -30.89 -1.80 -2.20
CA VAL A 332 -31.81 -1.49 -1.09
C VAL A 332 -31.74 -0.01 -0.73
N CYS A 333 -30.55 0.59 -0.67
CA CYS A 333 -30.40 2.00 -0.36
C CYS A 333 -30.97 2.92 -1.45
N GLN A 334 -31.02 2.45 -2.71
CA GLN A 334 -31.62 3.20 -3.82
C GLN A 334 -33.14 3.03 -3.94
N SER A 335 -33.75 2.03 -3.27
CA SER A 335 -35.19 1.78 -3.38
C SER A 335 -36.05 2.96 -2.89
N LEU A 336 -35.75 3.53 -1.72
CA LEU A 336 -36.47 4.68 -1.17
C LEU A 336 -36.33 5.94 -2.03
N PRO A 337 -35.12 6.34 -2.48
CA PRO A 337 -34.96 7.44 -3.46
C PRO A 337 -35.74 7.26 -4.75
N VAL A 338 -35.80 6.04 -5.30
CA VAL A 338 -36.59 5.74 -6.51
C VAL A 338 -38.08 5.95 -6.26
N LEU A 339 -38.60 5.49 -5.12
CA LEU A 339 -40.00 5.68 -4.75
C LEU A 339 -40.33 7.16 -4.51
N ALA A 340 -39.45 7.89 -3.81
CA ALA A 340 -39.59 9.33 -3.58
C ALA A 340 -39.55 10.12 -4.90
N SER A 341 -38.66 9.75 -5.83
CA SER A 341 -38.62 10.34 -7.18
C SER A 341 -39.91 10.06 -7.96
N ALA A 342 -40.47 8.85 -7.85
CA ALA A 342 -41.72 8.49 -8.54
C ALA A 342 -42.92 9.28 -7.99
N HIS A 343 -42.98 9.48 -6.67
CA HIS A 343 -43.95 10.34 -6.02
C HIS A 343 -43.84 11.79 -6.52
N ASP A 344 -42.63 12.34 -6.58
CA ASP A 344 -42.41 13.72 -7.01
C ASP A 344 -42.71 13.93 -8.50
N LEU A 345 -42.45 12.93 -9.35
CA LEU A 345 -42.91 12.92 -10.74
C LEU A 345 -44.44 12.92 -10.84
N ALA A 346 -45.11 12.13 -10.01
CA ALA A 346 -46.57 12.10 -9.96
C ALA A 346 -47.15 13.45 -9.49
N LEU A 347 -46.50 14.14 -8.54
CA LEU A 347 -46.85 15.52 -8.18
C LEU A 347 -46.58 16.49 -9.34
N TYR A 348 -45.44 16.37 -10.02
CA TYR A 348 -45.06 17.27 -11.11
C TYR A 348 -46.03 17.21 -12.30
N PHE A 349 -46.50 16.00 -12.64
CA PHE A 349 -47.51 15.74 -13.67
C PHE A 349 -48.96 15.89 -13.19
N ASP A 350 -49.17 16.33 -11.94
CA ASP A 350 -50.49 16.55 -11.34
C ASP A 350 -51.37 15.28 -11.27
N TRP A 351 -50.75 14.10 -11.19
CA TRP A 351 -51.44 12.82 -10.97
C TRP A 351 -51.89 12.65 -9.52
N ILE A 352 -51.18 13.28 -8.59
CA ILE A 352 -51.44 13.26 -7.15
C ILE A 352 -51.41 14.71 -6.64
N ARG A 353 -52.28 15.04 -5.69
CA ARG A 353 -52.27 16.33 -5.00
C ARG A 353 -51.40 16.24 -3.74
N GLY A 354 -50.44 17.14 -3.61
CA GLY A 354 -49.56 17.23 -2.44
C GLY A 354 -48.62 18.41 -2.53
N ASP A 355 -48.21 18.92 -1.37
CA ASP A 355 -47.47 20.19 -1.28
C ASP A 355 -45.95 19.99 -1.05
N SER A 356 -45.51 18.72 -0.93
CA SER A 356 -44.14 18.39 -0.48
C SER A 356 -43.43 17.43 -1.43
N TYR A 357 -42.31 17.88 -1.99
CA TYR A 357 -41.37 17.06 -2.73
C TYR A 357 -40.52 16.20 -1.78
N LEU A 358 -40.63 14.87 -1.89
CA LEU A 358 -39.98 13.88 -1.04
C LEU A 358 -38.57 13.49 -1.53
N PHE A 359 -38.28 13.67 -2.81
CA PHE A 359 -37.01 13.23 -3.41
C PHE A 359 -35.82 13.91 -2.74
N GLY A 360 -35.92 15.21 -2.46
CA GLY A 360 -34.87 15.95 -1.73
C GLY A 360 -34.58 15.38 -0.34
N ALA A 361 -35.61 14.95 0.39
CA ALA A 361 -35.44 14.33 1.71
C ALA A 361 -34.79 12.93 1.64
N SER A 362 -35.01 12.20 0.53
CA SER A 362 -34.40 10.89 0.30
C SER A 362 -32.93 10.94 -0.14
N ALA A 363 -32.41 12.12 -0.49
CA ALA A 363 -31.05 12.28 -1.02
C ALA A 363 -29.97 11.81 -0.04
N MET A 364 -30.16 11.99 1.28
CA MET A 364 -29.22 11.47 2.28
C MET A 364 -29.13 9.94 2.27
N LEU A 365 -30.24 9.23 2.02
CA LEU A 365 -30.23 7.78 1.93
C LEU A 365 -29.48 7.29 0.69
N ALA A 366 -29.67 7.97 -0.45
CA ALA A 366 -28.91 7.70 -1.67
C ALA A 366 -27.40 7.90 -1.45
N LEU A 367 -27.03 9.00 -0.77
CA LEU A 367 -25.66 9.32 -0.40
C LEU A 367 -25.04 8.27 0.52
N LEU A 368 -25.74 7.88 1.59
CA LEU A 368 -25.31 6.84 2.52
C LEU A 368 -25.15 5.49 1.81
N GLY A 369 -26.07 5.15 0.91
CA GLY A 369 -26.01 3.94 0.09
C GLY A 369 -24.78 3.88 -0.80
N GLY A 370 -24.51 4.94 -1.56
CA GLY A 370 -23.33 5.04 -2.41
C GLY A 370 -22.03 4.98 -1.60
N SER A 371 -22.01 5.67 -0.45
CA SER A 371 -20.84 5.69 0.45
C SER A 371 -20.56 4.35 1.09
N PHE A 372 -21.61 3.65 1.54
CA PHE A 372 -21.50 2.29 2.05
C PHE A 372 -20.99 1.33 0.97
N ALA A 373 -21.55 1.40 -0.24
CA ALA A 373 -21.18 0.55 -1.36
C ALA A 373 -19.69 0.70 -1.74
N VAL A 374 -19.20 1.94 -1.74
CA VAL A 374 -17.78 2.27 -1.92
C VAL A 374 -16.92 1.72 -0.77
N ALA A 375 -17.28 2.03 0.47
CA ALA A 375 -16.53 1.61 1.64
C ALA A 375 -16.41 0.09 1.72
N TYR A 376 -17.49 -0.62 1.42
CA TYR A 376 -17.51 -2.08 1.37
C TYR A 376 -16.51 -2.62 0.33
N ARG A 377 -16.49 -2.03 -0.86
CA ARG A 377 -15.58 -2.44 -1.94
C ARG A 377 -14.11 -2.19 -1.58
N LEU A 378 -13.82 -1.08 -0.89
CA LEU A 378 -12.49 -0.75 -0.41
C LEU A 378 -12.02 -1.74 0.66
N VAL A 379 -12.85 -2.02 1.67
CA VAL A 379 -12.56 -3.02 2.71
C VAL A 379 -12.35 -4.41 2.10
N GLY A 380 -13.19 -4.79 1.12
CA GLY A 380 -13.03 -6.06 0.41
C GLY A 380 -11.72 -6.15 -0.38
N ALA A 381 -11.27 -5.04 -0.99
CA ALA A 381 -9.99 -4.99 -1.69
C ALA A 381 -8.80 -5.10 -0.72
N THR A 382 -8.84 -4.37 0.41
CA THR A 382 -7.78 -4.42 1.42
C THR A 382 -7.64 -5.82 2.01
N ARG A 383 -8.75 -6.49 2.35
CA ARG A 383 -8.72 -7.87 2.86
C ARG A 383 -8.10 -8.87 1.88
N ARG A 384 -8.33 -8.71 0.57
CA ARG A 384 -7.70 -9.57 -0.44
C ARG A 384 -6.18 -9.33 -0.50
N ILE A 385 -5.74 -8.08 -0.37
CA ILE A 385 -4.32 -7.74 -0.33
C ILE A 385 -3.67 -8.31 0.95
N GLU A 386 -4.33 -8.20 2.10
CA GLU A 386 -3.86 -8.78 3.36
C GLU A 386 -3.74 -10.30 3.27
N GLN A 387 -4.73 -10.98 2.68
CA GLN A 387 -4.69 -12.43 2.45
C GLN A 387 -3.55 -12.82 1.52
N PHE A 388 -3.40 -12.13 0.37
CA PHE A 388 -2.31 -12.40 -0.56
C PHE A 388 -0.93 -12.17 0.07
N ASN A 389 -0.78 -11.11 0.86
CA ASN A 389 0.48 -10.85 1.58
C ASN A 389 0.76 -11.94 2.62
N ALA A 390 -0.26 -12.44 3.33
CA ALA A 390 -0.09 -13.53 4.29
C ALA A 390 0.30 -14.85 3.59
N GLU A 391 -0.32 -15.16 2.45
CA GLU A 391 0.03 -16.32 1.61
C GLU A 391 1.48 -16.20 1.10
N LEU A 392 1.85 -15.04 0.55
CA LEU A 392 3.21 -14.79 0.06
C LEU A 392 4.25 -14.88 1.18
N GLN A 393 3.95 -14.34 2.37
CA GLN A 393 4.82 -14.46 3.54
C GLN A 393 5.01 -15.92 3.96
N ALA A 394 3.96 -16.73 3.93
CA ALA A 394 4.05 -18.15 4.25
C ALA A 394 4.88 -18.91 3.21
N GLU A 395 4.72 -18.62 1.91
CA GLU A 395 5.48 -19.24 0.83
C GLU A 395 6.97 -18.87 0.90
N VAL A 396 7.29 -17.60 1.13
CA VAL A 396 8.68 -17.14 1.32
C VAL A 396 9.31 -17.79 2.55
N ALA A 397 8.58 -17.91 3.65
CA ALA A 397 9.08 -18.58 4.87
C ALA A 397 9.36 -20.07 4.62
N ALA A 398 8.48 -20.76 3.90
CA ALA A 398 8.67 -22.17 3.53
C ALA A 398 9.90 -22.37 2.63
N ALA A 399 10.03 -21.56 1.57
CA ALA A 399 11.19 -21.63 0.66
C ALA A 399 12.52 -21.31 1.38
N THR A 400 12.50 -20.33 2.29
CA THR A 400 13.69 -19.98 3.10
C THR A 400 14.08 -21.12 4.04
N ALA A 401 13.10 -21.80 4.66
CA ALA A 401 13.35 -22.94 5.52
C ALA A 401 13.91 -24.15 4.74
N GLU A 402 13.36 -24.44 3.56
CA GLU A 402 13.86 -25.51 2.67
C GLU A 402 15.29 -25.23 2.18
N LEU A 403 15.58 -24.00 1.76
CA LEU A 403 16.92 -23.60 1.35
C LEU A 403 17.90 -23.72 2.52
N SER A 404 17.53 -23.24 3.71
CA SER A 404 18.36 -23.34 4.91
C SER A 404 18.67 -24.80 5.25
N ALA A 405 17.65 -25.68 5.24
CA ALA A 405 17.83 -27.10 5.48
C ALA A 405 18.74 -27.78 4.42
N THR A 406 18.63 -27.36 3.16
CA THR A 406 19.48 -27.86 2.07
C THR A 406 20.93 -27.42 2.26
N LEU A 407 21.17 -26.15 2.55
CA LEU A 407 22.51 -25.61 2.83
C LEU A 407 23.15 -26.28 4.06
N GLU A 408 22.40 -26.48 5.14
CA GLU A 408 22.89 -27.21 6.31
C GLU A 408 23.23 -28.68 6.00
N ARG A 409 22.48 -29.31 5.09
CA ARG A 409 22.77 -30.66 4.63
C ARG A 409 24.05 -30.69 3.78
N GLU A 410 24.18 -29.78 2.82
CA GLU A 410 25.40 -29.67 2.01
C GLU A 410 26.63 -29.37 2.85
N HIS A 411 26.52 -28.44 3.80
CA HIS A 411 27.61 -28.10 4.71
C HIS A 411 28.05 -29.31 5.55
N ARG A 412 27.11 -30.10 6.07
CA ARG A 412 27.41 -31.35 6.79
C ARG A 412 28.11 -32.38 5.90
N LEU A 413 27.64 -32.54 4.65
CA LEU A 413 28.26 -33.45 3.69
C LEU A 413 29.68 -33.01 3.33
N ALA A 414 29.90 -31.71 3.10
CA ALA A 414 31.21 -31.15 2.82
C ALA A 414 32.20 -31.40 3.97
N ILE A 415 31.79 -31.18 5.22
CA ILE A 415 32.61 -31.49 6.40
C ILE A 415 32.92 -32.98 6.49
N ALA A 416 31.93 -33.85 6.26
CA ALA A 416 32.14 -35.30 6.29
C ALA A 416 33.12 -35.76 5.20
N HIS A 417 33.00 -35.24 3.98
CA HIS A 417 33.92 -35.50 2.88
C HIS A 417 35.34 -35.03 3.18
N SER A 418 35.49 -33.81 3.72
CA SER A 418 36.79 -33.29 4.16
C SER A 418 37.45 -34.19 5.21
N ARG A 419 36.71 -34.60 6.25
CA ARG A 419 37.21 -35.53 7.29
C ARG A 419 37.59 -36.89 6.73
N ALA A 420 36.79 -37.44 5.81
CA ALA A 420 37.08 -38.73 5.17
C ALA A 420 38.33 -38.66 4.30
N GLY A 421 38.49 -37.57 3.52
CA GLY A 421 39.68 -37.30 2.73
C GLY A 421 40.94 -37.21 3.59
N GLU A 422 40.84 -36.53 4.74
CA GLU A 422 41.96 -36.42 5.68
C GLU A 422 42.34 -37.77 6.28
N ARG A 423 41.35 -38.57 6.69
CA ARG A 423 41.60 -39.92 7.20
C ARG A 423 42.26 -40.83 6.16
N LEU A 424 41.83 -40.77 4.90
CA LEU A 424 42.43 -41.54 3.81
C LEU A 424 43.87 -41.11 3.53
N ARG A 425 44.16 -39.81 3.62
CA ARG A 425 45.51 -39.26 3.48
C ARG A 425 46.42 -39.78 4.60
N ILE A 426 45.98 -39.68 5.86
CA ILE A 426 46.71 -40.20 7.03
C ILE A 426 47.00 -41.70 6.87
N VAL A 427 46.01 -42.50 6.45
CA VAL A 427 46.19 -43.95 6.24
C VAL A 427 47.22 -44.22 5.14
N ARG A 428 47.19 -43.46 4.03
CA ARG A 428 48.14 -43.62 2.93
C ARG A 428 49.56 -43.23 3.35
N ASP A 429 49.72 -42.07 4.00
CA ASP A 429 51.03 -41.59 4.47
C ASP A 429 51.63 -42.54 5.52
N LEU A 430 50.79 -43.08 6.40
CA LEU A 430 51.19 -44.16 7.32
C LEU A 430 51.60 -45.41 6.56
N HIS A 431 50.75 -45.92 5.65
CA HIS A 431 51.03 -47.16 4.91
C HIS A 431 52.33 -47.09 4.10
N ASP A 432 52.55 -46.00 3.37
CA ASP A 432 53.70 -45.89 2.45
C ASP A 432 55.01 -45.63 3.21
N GLY A 433 54.98 -44.82 4.27
CA GLY A 433 56.14 -44.56 5.11
C GLY A 433 56.48 -45.74 6.03
N PHE A 434 55.49 -46.25 6.76
CA PHE A 434 55.66 -47.33 7.74
C PHE A 434 55.87 -48.69 7.08
N GLY A 435 55.09 -48.99 6.04
CA GLY A 435 55.16 -50.26 5.32
C GLY A 435 56.54 -50.49 4.69
N GLY A 436 57.11 -49.46 4.05
CA GLY A 436 58.45 -49.55 3.46
C GLY A 436 59.54 -49.82 4.50
N MET A 437 59.45 -49.22 5.68
CA MET A 437 60.44 -49.41 6.75
C MET A 437 60.33 -50.77 7.45
N LEU A 438 59.11 -51.27 7.67
CA LEU A 438 58.88 -52.62 8.19
C LEU A 438 59.43 -53.69 7.25
N VAL A 439 59.16 -53.57 5.95
CA VAL A 439 59.66 -54.51 4.94
C VAL A 439 61.19 -54.51 4.91
N SER A 440 61.82 -53.32 4.97
CA SER A 440 63.27 -53.19 5.05
C SER A 440 63.86 -53.79 6.34
N ALA A 441 63.17 -53.64 7.47
CA ALA A 441 63.59 -54.22 8.75
C ALA A 441 63.51 -55.75 8.76
N ILE A 442 62.43 -56.31 8.23
CA ILE A 442 62.25 -57.77 8.10
C ILE A 442 63.33 -58.34 7.18
N ALA A 443 63.51 -57.77 5.99
CA ALA A 443 64.49 -58.24 5.00
C ALA A 443 65.93 -58.23 5.53
N ARG A 444 66.30 -57.28 6.40
CA ARG A 444 67.64 -57.21 7.01
C ARG A 444 67.83 -58.22 8.14
N MET A 445 66.77 -58.57 8.87
CA MET A 445 66.82 -59.65 9.88
C MET A 445 66.89 -61.03 9.21
N GLU A 446 66.15 -61.23 8.13
CA GLU A 446 66.14 -62.52 7.40
C GLU A 446 67.47 -62.82 6.70
N ASN A 447 68.21 -61.80 6.26
CA ASN A 447 69.48 -61.96 5.53
C ASN A 447 70.74 -61.86 6.42
N ALA A 448 70.62 -61.80 7.76
CA ALA A 448 71.77 -61.73 8.66
C ALA A 448 72.32 -63.14 9.00
N PRO A 449 73.62 -63.43 8.76
CA PRO A 449 74.18 -64.74 9.09
C PRO A 449 74.58 -64.80 10.58
N GLY A 450 73.73 -65.42 11.41
CA GLY A 450 73.99 -65.70 12.84
C GLY A 450 72.92 -65.11 13.79
N PRO A 451 72.94 -65.48 15.09
CA PRO A 451 71.97 -64.94 16.06
C PRO A 451 72.16 -63.43 16.18
N ALA A 452 71.11 -62.67 15.86
CA ALA A 452 71.16 -61.22 15.78
C ALA A 452 71.61 -60.62 17.13
N PRO A 453 72.60 -59.71 17.16
CA PRO A 453 72.94 -58.99 18.38
C PRO A 453 71.75 -58.12 18.78
N GLY A 454 71.18 -58.37 19.97
CA GLY A 454 69.94 -57.75 20.44
C GLY A 454 69.94 -56.21 20.41
N ASP A 455 71.11 -55.58 20.45
CA ASP A 455 71.28 -54.13 20.34
C ASP A 455 70.96 -53.58 18.95
N ALA A 456 71.24 -54.31 17.87
CA ALA A 456 70.95 -53.86 16.51
C ALA A 456 69.43 -53.87 16.24
N THR A 457 68.74 -54.91 16.71
CA THR A 457 67.27 -55.02 16.63
C THR A 457 66.59 -53.96 17.49
N LEU A 458 67.12 -53.69 18.69
CA LEU A 458 66.61 -52.63 19.57
C LEU A 458 66.83 -51.23 18.99
N ALA A 459 67.98 -50.97 18.36
CA ALA A 459 68.24 -49.71 17.66
C ALA A 459 67.26 -49.51 16.49
N MET A 460 66.94 -50.58 15.76
CA MET A 460 65.99 -50.54 14.65
C MET A 460 64.55 -50.34 15.10
N LEU A 461 64.12 -50.97 16.19
CA LEU A 461 62.83 -50.72 16.85
C LEU A 461 62.73 -49.31 17.41
N LYS A 462 63.83 -48.76 17.97
CA LYS A 462 63.91 -47.37 18.41
C LYS A 462 63.81 -46.40 17.23
N ALA A 463 64.42 -46.71 16.08
CA ALA A 463 64.29 -45.91 14.86
C ALA A 463 62.84 -45.93 14.34
N MET A 464 62.22 -47.11 14.22
CA MET A 464 60.81 -47.23 13.82
C MET A 464 59.85 -46.49 14.76
N ARG A 465 60.08 -46.57 16.08
CA ARG A 465 59.32 -45.80 17.08
C ARG A 465 59.51 -44.29 16.91
N ASN A 466 60.73 -43.85 16.62
CA ASN A 466 61.03 -42.43 16.44
C ASN A 466 60.39 -41.88 15.16
N ASP A 467 60.35 -42.66 14.08
CA ASP A 467 59.66 -42.27 12.86
C ASP A 467 58.14 -42.26 13.01
N LEU A 468 57.58 -43.20 13.79
CA LEU A 468 56.16 -43.21 14.15
C LEU A 468 55.80 -41.99 15.02
N ARG A 469 56.71 -41.58 15.92
CA ARG A 469 56.57 -40.35 16.70
C ARG A 469 56.68 -39.10 15.82
N LEU A 470 57.53 -39.10 14.79
CA LEU A 470 57.63 -38.00 13.83
C LEU A 470 56.35 -37.83 13.01
N VAL A 471 55.69 -38.93 12.61
CA VAL A 471 54.39 -38.89 11.91
C VAL A 471 53.26 -38.46 12.84
N ILE A 472 53.29 -38.82 14.12
CA ILE A 472 52.32 -38.33 15.11
C ILE A 472 52.55 -36.82 15.41
N ASP A 473 53.80 -36.41 15.53
CA ASP A 473 54.22 -35.01 15.77
C ASP A 473 54.00 -34.11 14.53
N GLN A 474 53.61 -34.65 13.36
CA GLN A 474 53.17 -33.85 12.20
C GLN A 474 51.96 -32.96 12.50
N THR A 475 51.13 -33.32 13.49
CA THR A 475 50.05 -32.42 13.97
C THR A 475 50.58 -31.14 14.63
N MET A 476 51.88 -31.05 14.97
CA MET A 476 52.54 -29.88 15.54
C MET A 476 53.42 -29.11 14.54
N ILE A 477 53.74 -29.68 13.37
CA ILE A 477 54.60 -29.03 12.35
C ILE A 477 53.89 -27.85 11.67
N ASP A 478 52.56 -27.80 11.70
CA ASP A 478 51.75 -26.76 11.03
C ASP A 478 51.73 -25.40 11.77
N GLN A 479 52.44 -25.24 12.90
CA GLN A 479 52.34 -24.03 13.75
C GLN A 479 53.67 -23.40 14.22
N GLY A 480 54.84 -23.79 13.70
CA GLY A 480 56.14 -23.28 14.16
C GLY A 480 57.16 -22.94 13.06
N GLY A 481 58.10 -22.03 13.35
CA GLY A 481 59.14 -21.60 12.41
C GLY A 481 60.21 -22.68 12.14
N LEU A 482 60.97 -22.58 11.04
CA LEU A 482 62.00 -23.56 10.63
C LEU A 482 63.00 -23.87 11.75
N VAL A 483 63.36 -22.87 12.56
CA VAL A 483 64.26 -23.03 13.70
C VAL A 483 63.67 -23.95 14.77
N GLU A 484 62.39 -23.78 15.09
CA GLU A 484 61.67 -24.60 16.08
C GLU A 484 61.52 -26.04 15.60
N MET A 485 61.27 -26.22 14.30
CA MET A 485 61.21 -27.54 13.66
C MET A 485 62.56 -28.28 13.75
N LEU A 486 63.69 -27.59 13.60
CA LEU A 486 65.03 -28.20 13.58
C LEU A 486 65.64 -28.43 14.97
N ALA A 487 65.20 -27.70 15.99
CA ALA A 487 65.77 -27.77 17.34
C ALA A 487 65.76 -29.19 17.97
N PRO A 488 64.68 -29.99 17.87
CA PRO A 488 64.67 -31.36 18.39
C PRO A 488 65.66 -32.28 17.67
N LEU A 489 65.83 -32.11 16.36
CA LEU A 489 66.78 -32.89 15.56
C LEU A 489 68.22 -32.56 15.97
N ARG A 490 68.55 -31.27 16.07
CA ARG A 490 69.88 -30.79 16.52
C ARG A 490 70.23 -31.39 17.88
N HIS A 491 69.32 -31.33 18.86
CA HIS A 491 69.57 -31.83 20.20
C HIS A 491 69.86 -33.34 20.22
N ARG A 492 69.04 -34.14 19.53
CA ARG A 492 69.19 -35.61 19.49
C ARG A 492 70.43 -36.05 18.71
N SER A 493 70.67 -35.46 17.54
CA SER A 493 71.84 -35.77 16.72
C SER A 493 73.13 -35.33 17.39
N GLY A 494 73.11 -34.21 18.11
CA GLY A 494 74.23 -33.76 18.95
C GLY A 494 74.59 -34.82 20.02
N GLN A 495 73.62 -35.28 20.80
CA GLN A 495 73.85 -36.32 21.82
C GLN A 495 74.38 -37.63 21.23
N LEU A 496 73.84 -38.06 20.08
CA LEU A 496 74.26 -39.29 19.42
C LEU A 496 75.71 -39.21 18.94
N LEU A 497 76.08 -38.10 18.28
CA LEU A 497 77.42 -37.89 17.76
C LEU A 497 78.44 -37.66 18.87
N GLU A 498 78.08 -36.92 19.93
CA GLU A 498 78.92 -36.71 21.11
C GLU A 498 79.24 -38.04 21.81
N THR A 499 78.26 -38.94 21.94
CA THR A 499 78.48 -40.29 22.50
C THR A 499 79.45 -41.12 21.65
N ALA A 500 79.52 -40.85 20.35
CA ALA A 500 80.48 -41.46 19.42
C ALA A 500 81.82 -40.73 19.32
N GLY A 501 82.04 -39.65 20.09
CA GLY A 501 83.26 -38.85 20.05
C GLY A 501 83.38 -37.94 18.82
N ILE A 502 82.27 -37.59 18.17
CA ILE A 502 82.21 -36.73 16.99
C ILE A 502 81.67 -35.35 17.39
N GLU A 503 82.47 -34.30 17.18
CA GLU A 503 82.07 -32.91 17.42
C GLU A 503 81.12 -32.41 16.33
N LEU A 504 79.95 -31.87 16.70
CA LEU A 504 78.94 -31.37 15.76
C LEU A 504 78.87 -29.84 15.76
N ASP A 505 79.32 -29.25 14.66
CA ASP A 505 79.15 -27.83 14.35
C ASP A 505 77.79 -27.60 13.67
N TRP A 506 76.85 -26.92 14.32
CA TRP A 506 75.52 -26.65 13.77
C TRP A 506 75.26 -25.15 13.60
N HIS A 507 75.19 -24.69 12.35
CA HIS A 507 74.98 -23.28 11.99
C HIS A 507 73.65 -23.06 11.27
N LEU A 508 72.93 -22.04 11.70
CA LEU A 508 71.68 -21.57 11.11
C LEU A 508 71.89 -20.10 10.73
N ASN A 509 71.79 -19.76 9.45
CA ASN A 509 72.05 -18.40 8.95
C ASN A 509 70.82 -17.89 8.20
N ASN A 510 70.32 -16.71 8.57
CA ASN A 510 69.18 -16.03 7.91
C ASN A 510 67.87 -16.84 7.86
N VAL A 511 67.67 -17.80 8.76
CA VAL A 511 66.48 -18.67 8.82
C VAL A 511 65.51 -18.30 9.96
N ASP A 512 65.81 -17.24 10.70
CA ASP A 512 64.93 -16.74 11.76
C ASP A 512 63.57 -16.33 11.17
N ASN A 513 62.48 -16.78 11.78
CA ASN A 513 61.09 -16.56 11.33
C ASN A 513 60.79 -17.05 9.89
N PHE A 514 61.60 -17.93 9.32
CA PHE A 514 61.29 -18.55 8.04
C PHE A 514 60.37 -19.77 8.26
N GLU A 515 59.22 -19.78 7.59
CA GLU A 515 58.30 -20.91 7.60
C GLU A 515 58.44 -21.72 6.30
N LEU A 516 58.42 -23.04 6.45
CA LEU A 516 58.44 -23.99 5.36
C LEU A 516 57.18 -24.84 5.47
N ASP A 517 56.44 -25.04 4.37
CA ASP A 517 55.22 -25.87 4.42
C ASP A 517 55.53 -27.27 4.95
N GLY A 518 54.54 -27.88 5.62
CA GLY A 518 54.74 -29.14 6.34
C GLY A 518 55.34 -30.26 5.48
N ARG A 519 55.07 -30.29 4.17
CA ARG A 519 55.62 -31.32 3.27
C ARG A 519 57.10 -31.09 2.98
N ARG A 520 57.53 -29.87 2.68
CA ARG A 520 58.96 -29.55 2.48
C ARG A 520 59.73 -29.59 3.81
N GLY A 521 59.13 -29.14 4.91
CA GLY A 521 59.68 -29.26 6.27
C GLY A 521 60.01 -30.69 6.67
N LEU A 522 59.09 -31.62 6.47
CA LEU A 522 59.31 -33.04 6.74
C LEU A 522 60.42 -33.65 5.88
N ASN A 523 60.46 -33.31 4.59
CA ASN A 523 61.51 -33.82 3.69
C ASN A 523 62.89 -33.30 4.08
N LEU A 524 63.00 -32.06 4.55
CA LEU A 524 64.23 -31.48 5.07
C LEU A 524 64.69 -32.19 6.36
N LEU A 525 63.80 -32.42 7.32
CA LEU A 525 64.12 -33.17 8.54
C LEU A 525 64.67 -34.56 8.23
N ARG A 526 63.99 -35.29 7.33
CA ARG A 526 64.41 -36.64 6.92
C ARG A 526 65.73 -36.62 6.13
N PHE A 527 65.97 -35.59 5.32
CA PHE A 527 67.26 -35.40 4.63
C PHE A 527 68.41 -35.22 5.62
N LEU A 528 68.25 -34.33 6.61
CA LEU A 528 69.25 -34.09 7.65
C LEU A 528 69.49 -35.33 8.52
N GLN A 529 68.43 -36.03 8.91
CA GLN A 529 68.53 -37.25 9.72
C GLN A 529 69.29 -38.36 9.00
N GLU A 530 68.98 -38.60 7.72
CA GLU A 530 69.69 -39.60 6.91
C GLU A 530 71.16 -39.22 6.73
N GLY A 531 71.45 -37.94 6.45
CA GLY A 531 72.83 -37.43 6.36
C GLY A 531 73.64 -37.63 7.64
N LEU A 532 73.08 -37.26 8.79
CA LEU A 532 73.73 -37.42 10.10
C LEU A 532 73.89 -38.89 10.50
N THR A 533 72.92 -39.74 10.13
CA THR A 533 73.01 -41.19 10.35
C THR A 533 74.14 -41.81 9.54
N ASN A 534 74.31 -41.37 8.28
CA ASN A 534 75.42 -41.79 7.43
C ASN A 534 76.77 -41.41 8.04
N ILE A 535 76.90 -40.21 8.61
CA ILE A 535 78.10 -39.79 9.32
C ILE A 535 78.36 -40.72 10.52
N PHE A 536 77.36 -40.89 11.39
CA PHE A 536 77.49 -41.72 12.59
C PHE A 536 77.87 -43.18 12.27
N SER A 537 77.26 -43.78 11.25
CA SER A 537 77.42 -45.21 10.96
C SER A 537 78.60 -45.55 10.03
N HIS A 538 79.02 -44.63 9.17
CA HIS A 538 79.92 -44.97 8.05
C HIS A 538 81.17 -44.09 7.91
N SER A 539 81.18 -42.87 8.45
CA SER A 539 82.28 -41.93 8.19
C SER A 539 83.58 -42.28 8.93
N GLY A 540 83.48 -42.69 10.21
CA GLY A 540 84.62 -42.71 11.13
C GLY A 540 85.21 -41.32 11.38
N ALA A 541 84.41 -40.26 11.16
CA ALA A 541 84.81 -38.86 11.34
C ALA A 541 85.01 -38.52 12.82
N THR A 542 85.75 -37.44 13.07
CA THR A 542 85.87 -36.81 14.40
C THR A 542 85.09 -35.50 14.48
N ARG A 543 84.70 -34.95 13.32
CA ARG A 543 83.90 -33.72 13.21
C ARG A 543 82.83 -33.84 12.14
N ALA A 544 81.67 -33.28 12.43
CA ALA A 544 80.54 -33.14 11.53
C ALA A 544 80.08 -31.67 11.53
N ARG A 545 79.66 -31.16 10.37
CA ARG A 545 79.12 -29.82 10.19
C ARG A 545 77.77 -29.88 9.52
N VAL A 546 76.79 -29.18 10.09
CA VAL A 546 75.50 -28.90 9.46
C VAL A 546 75.35 -27.40 9.35
N GLU A 547 75.11 -26.92 8.14
CA GLU A 547 74.90 -25.51 7.87
C GLU A 547 73.62 -25.34 7.04
N ILE A 548 72.70 -24.51 7.53
CA ILE A 548 71.46 -24.19 6.83
C ILE A 548 71.39 -22.69 6.69
N THR A 549 71.47 -22.23 5.45
CA THR A 549 71.53 -20.82 5.10
C THR A 549 70.39 -20.48 4.16
N ARG A 550 69.63 -19.43 4.49
CA ARG A 550 68.70 -18.82 3.54
C ARG A 550 69.44 -17.78 2.71
N ASP A 551 69.47 -18.00 1.39
CA ASP A 551 70.05 -17.11 0.41
C ASP A 551 68.96 -16.68 -0.59
N GLY A 552 68.32 -15.55 -0.29
CA GLY A 552 67.18 -15.02 -1.06
C GLY A 552 66.02 -16.01 -1.18
N ASP A 553 65.79 -16.47 -2.40
CA ASP A 553 64.72 -17.42 -2.78
C ASP A 553 65.15 -18.88 -2.72
N ARG A 554 66.33 -19.18 -2.16
CA ARG A 554 66.81 -20.56 -1.97
C ARG A 554 67.18 -20.83 -0.52
N LEU A 555 66.92 -22.06 -0.10
CA LEU A 555 67.47 -22.63 1.10
C LEU A 555 68.64 -23.53 0.72
N LEU A 556 69.81 -23.23 1.29
CA LEU A 556 71.06 -23.97 1.11
C LEU A 556 71.31 -24.79 2.36
N VAL A 557 71.46 -26.10 2.21
CA VAL A 557 71.67 -27.06 3.29
C VAL A 557 72.95 -27.82 2.99
N CYS A 558 73.94 -27.72 3.85
CA CYS A 558 75.21 -28.40 3.75
C CYS A 558 75.38 -29.35 4.95
N ILE A 559 75.71 -30.61 4.69
CA ILE A 559 76.12 -31.59 5.69
C ILE A 559 77.52 -32.07 5.31
N ALA A 560 78.51 -31.91 6.19
CA ALA A 560 79.88 -32.31 5.90
C ALA A 560 80.53 -33.06 7.08
N ASP A 561 81.46 -33.96 6.79
CA ASP A 561 82.27 -34.68 7.77
C ASP A 561 83.74 -34.76 7.33
N ASN A 562 84.64 -35.01 8.28
CA ASN A 562 86.08 -35.22 8.02
C ASN A 562 86.50 -36.71 8.05
N GLY A 563 85.57 -37.60 7.71
CA GLY A 563 85.79 -39.04 7.72
C GLY A 563 86.46 -39.57 6.46
N ARG A 564 86.33 -40.89 6.23
CA ARG A 564 87.05 -41.62 5.18
C ARG A 564 86.52 -41.43 3.74
N GLY A 565 85.53 -40.57 3.54
CA GLY A 565 84.81 -40.44 2.28
C GLY A 565 83.93 -41.64 1.90
N ILE A 566 83.26 -41.52 0.77
CA ILE A 566 82.45 -42.55 0.13
C ILE A 566 83.32 -43.19 -0.96
N ALA A 567 83.58 -44.50 -0.83
CA ALA A 567 84.29 -45.24 -1.87
C ALA A 567 83.53 -45.18 -3.21
N PRO A 568 84.20 -44.98 -4.36
CA PRO A 568 83.53 -44.95 -5.65
C PRO A 568 82.79 -46.28 -5.88
N ALA A 569 81.48 -46.19 -6.11
CA ALA A 569 80.62 -47.36 -6.25
C ALA A 569 81.07 -48.22 -7.45
N ARG A 570 81.29 -49.53 -7.21
CA ARG A 570 81.35 -50.51 -8.30
C ARG A 570 79.99 -50.48 -9.01
N ALA A 571 80.02 -50.48 -10.35
CA ALA A 571 78.87 -50.26 -11.21
C ALA A 571 77.59 -50.98 -10.71
N GLY A 572 76.55 -50.20 -10.39
CA GLY A 572 75.18 -50.69 -10.18
C GLY A 572 74.62 -50.70 -8.76
N HIS A 573 75.40 -50.45 -7.71
CA HIS A 573 74.88 -50.45 -6.32
C HIS A 573 75.15 -49.12 -5.61
N ALA A 574 74.32 -48.10 -5.89
CA ALA A 574 74.20 -46.97 -4.97
C ALA A 574 73.45 -47.45 -3.72
N GLY A 575 74.01 -47.27 -2.52
CA GLY A 575 73.34 -47.67 -1.27
C GLY A 575 71.98 -46.99 -1.13
N ALA A 576 71.00 -47.70 -0.55
CA ALA A 576 69.61 -47.23 -0.41
C ALA A 576 69.47 -45.82 0.22
N GLY A 577 70.40 -45.43 1.09
CA GLY A 577 70.42 -44.10 1.70
C GLY A 577 70.70 -42.95 0.72
N MET A 578 71.57 -43.16 -0.28
CA MET A 578 71.90 -42.11 -1.26
C MET A 578 70.75 -41.86 -2.24
N GLU A 579 70.03 -42.92 -2.61
CA GLU A 579 68.83 -42.80 -3.44
C GLU A 579 67.69 -42.11 -2.68
N SER A 580 67.50 -42.44 -1.40
CA SER A 580 66.57 -41.74 -0.50
C SER A 580 66.89 -40.23 -0.40
N LEU A 581 68.16 -39.86 -0.25
CA LEU A 581 68.58 -38.44 -0.21
C LEU A 581 68.27 -37.71 -1.53
N ARG A 582 68.48 -38.34 -2.68
CA ARG A 582 68.13 -37.75 -3.99
C ARG A 582 66.64 -37.58 -4.18
N GLN A 583 65.84 -38.57 -3.81
CA GLN A 583 64.38 -38.51 -3.92
C GLN A 583 63.80 -37.40 -3.03
N ARG A 584 64.35 -37.22 -1.83
CA ARG A 584 63.95 -36.14 -0.91
C ARG A 584 64.35 -34.76 -1.44
N ALA A 585 65.54 -34.62 -1.99
CA ALA A 585 65.98 -33.39 -2.65
C ALA A 585 65.01 -33.01 -3.79
N ALA A 586 64.66 -33.97 -4.64
CA ALA A 586 63.71 -33.77 -5.73
C ALA A 586 62.30 -33.41 -5.23
N ALA A 587 61.82 -34.04 -4.16
CA ALA A 587 60.51 -33.75 -3.56
C ALA A 587 60.39 -32.33 -2.98
N MET A 588 61.53 -31.69 -2.64
CA MET A 588 61.59 -30.28 -2.22
C MET A 588 61.76 -29.32 -3.41
N GLY A 589 61.84 -29.83 -4.65
CA GLY A 589 62.15 -29.05 -5.85
C GLY A 589 63.62 -28.65 -5.95
N GLY A 590 64.51 -29.36 -5.26
CA GLY A 590 65.94 -29.11 -5.21
C GLY A 590 66.79 -30.16 -5.90
N ALA A 591 68.11 -29.93 -5.89
CA ALA A 591 69.11 -30.87 -6.37
C ALA A 591 70.14 -31.17 -5.27
N LEU A 592 70.60 -32.42 -5.23
CA LEU A 592 71.64 -32.89 -4.33
C LEU A 592 72.98 -32.98 -5.07
N ALA A 593 73.98 -32.26 -4.59
CA ALA A 593 75.38 -32.43 -4.98
C ALA A 593 76.13 -33.19 -3.88
N VAL A 594 76.93 -34.17 -4.27
CA VAL A 594 77.72 -35.01 -3.36
C VAL A 594 79.18 -34.84 -3.72
N HIS A 595 79.96 -34.34 -2.77
CA HIS A 595 81.40 -34.18 -2.88
C HIS A 595 82.04 -35.13 -1.88
N SER A 596 82.91 -36.03 -2.33
CA SER A 596 83.54 -36.99 -1.44
C SER A 596 84.98 -37.27 -1.86
N SER A 597 85.87 -37.35 -0.87
CA SER A 597 87.31 -37.57 -1.03
C SER A 597 87.86 -38.37 0.14
N SER A 598 89.16 -38.67 0.16
CA SER A 598 89.81 -39.31 1.32
C SER A 598 89.68 -38.51 2.62
N ASP A 599 89.40 -37.21 2.51
CA ASP A 599 89.43 -36.25 3.62
C ASP A 599 88.02 -35.94 4.16
N GLY A 600 86.98 -36.58 3.62
CA GLY A 600 85.60 -36.40 4.09
C GLY A 600 84.52 -36.50 3.02
N THR A 601 83.27 -36.34 3.45
CA THR A 601 82.10 -36.22 2.58
C THR A 601 81.36 -34.91 2.85
N ARG A 602 80.84 -34.30 1.79
CA ARG A 602 80.00 -33.11 1.82
C ARG A 602 78.78 -33.31 0.92
N LEU A 603 77.60 -33.08 1.48
CA LEU A 603 76.31 -33.12 0.83
C LEU A 603 75.75 -31.71 0.78
N ASP A 604 75.56 -31.17 -0.42
CA ASP A 604 74.96 -29.87 -0.64
C ASP A 604 73.57 -30.02 -1.28
N LEU A 605 72.57 -29.48 -0.62
CA LEU A 605 71.18 -29.43 -1.08
C LEU A 605 70.76 -27.97 -1.24
N ALA A 606 70.23 -27.63 -2.41
CA ALA A 606 69.65 -26.32 -2.67
C ALA A 606 68.23 -26.46 -3.23
N PHE A 607 67.25 -25.78 -2.62
CA PHE A 607 65.86 -25.81 -3.06
C PHE A 607 65.17 -24.45 -2.86
N PRO A 608 64.11 -24.13 -3.64
CA PRO A 608 63.46 -22.83 -3.56
C PRO A 608 62.64 -22.65 -2.28
N THR A 609 62.61 -21.43 -1.73
CA THR A 609 61.87 -21.09 -0.49
C THR A 609 60.36 -21.10 -0.69
N ARG A 610 59.86 -20.81 -1.90
CA ARG A 610 58.44 -20.94 -2.28
C ARG A 610 58.22 -22.09 -3.26
N PRO A 611 57.08 -22.81 -3.19
CA PRO A 611 56.75 -23.80 -4.19
C PRO A 611 56.65 -23.11 -5.54
N ARG A 612 57.12 -23.77 -6.58
CA ARG A 612 56.85 -23.31 -7.95
C ARG A 612 55.38 -23.61 -8.20
N GLU A 613 54.53 -22.59 -8.24
CA GLU A 613 53.14 -22.74 -8.69
C GLU A 613 53.18 -23.42 -10.06
N THR A 614 52.75 -24.68 -10.11
CA THR A 614 52.28 -25.27 -11.35
C THR A 614 51.07 -24.44 -11.72
N ALA A 615 51.22 -23.59 -12.72
CA ALA A 615 50.11 -22.92 -13.36
C ALA A 615 49.16 -24.00 -13.86
N ASP A 616 48.09 -24.26 -13.11
CA ASP A 616 46.94 -24.99 -13.61
C ASP A 616 46.35 -24.14 -14.74
N ALA A 617 46.53 -24.67 -15.94
CA ALA A 617 45.77 -24.32 -17.12
C ALA A 617 44.34 -24.85 -16.91
N ASP A 618 43.48 -24.05 -16.30
CA ASP A 618 42.04 -24.22 -16.41
C ASP A 618 41.54 -23.41 -17.60
N GLY A 619 41.11 -24.15 -18.63
CA GLY A 619 40.29 -23.68 -19.74
C GLY A 619 38.82 -24.02 -19.52
#